data_AF-A0A1I4MQ95-F1
#
_entry.id   AF-A0A1I4MQ95-F1
#
_cell.length_a   1.000
_cell.length_b   1.000
_cell.length_c   1.000
_cell.angle_alpha   90.00
_cell.angle_beta   90.00
_cell.angle_gamma   90.00
#
_symmetry.space_group_name_H-M   'P 1'
#
loop_
_entity.id
_entity.type
_entity.pdbx_description
1 polymer ?
#
loop_
_entity_poly.entity_id
_entity_poly.type
_entity_poly.pdbx_seq_one_letter_code
_entity_poly.pdbx_strand_id
1 'polypeptide(L)'
;MSGNQRDSQHDLILMKDQKQAKLKVEWKASEKASDKELTVLKQSYEEFWKVTNCRSRSMEYPDGVIVTSFISIESDGTFGATKTFPLHELEDNKTFGEVLAKLKPFARSIDREMLSAMITYAVELRKLGQFREIGTEELDSMLGGAFNQSNATSTHRQFENSVIEELSNYASVMNGGYDPKMSFGILLDTPELKRKFGDNTIGVTKYTLMELFVWGEEPPELRKDYKSNSYDMKLNKILQGWKNANLLVKKTEYYRLNEWIKNPCDGVEKERFYIIECPRVYEYIAKGEGVGRNE
;
A
#
# COMPACT_ATOMS: atom_id res chain seq x y z
N MET A 1 26.85 -15.68 68.67
CA MET A 1 26.04 -16.16 67.53
C MET A 1 25.17 -15.01 67.06
N SER A 2 25.64 -14.25 66.07
CA SER A 2 24.91 -13.14 65.45
C SER A 2 25.15 -13.25 63.95
N GLY A 3 24.20 -13.87 63.25
CA GLY A 3 24.28 -14.13 61.82
C GLY A 3 23.89 -12.89 61.02
N ASN A 4 24.75 -12.52 60.08
CA ASN A 4 24.55 -11.52 59.04
C ASN A 4 23.24 -11.76 58.28
N GLN A 5 22.32 -10.82 58.38
CA GLN A 5 21.07 -10.83 57.62
C GLN A 5 20.80 -9.49 56.90
N ARG A 6 21.85 -8.69 56.64
CA ARG A 6 21.74 -7.39 55.95
C ARG A 6 22.45 -7.30 54.60
N ASP A 7 23.28 -8.28 54.23
CA ASP A 7 24.01 -8.22 52.95
C ASP A 7 23.24 -8.81 51.76
N SER A 8 22.14 -9.55 51.98
CA SER A 8 21.43 -10.25 50.90
C SER A 8 20.32 -9.46 50.20
N GLN A 9 19.96 -8.27 50.68
CA GLN A 9 18.96 -7.42 50.03
C GLN A 9 19.55 -6.34 49.13
N HIS A 10 20.81 -5.94 49.33
CA HIS A 10 21.45 -4.95 48.46
C HIS A 10 21.92 -5.57 47.12
N ASP A 11 22.25 -6.87 47.11
CA ASP A 11 22.64 -7.60 45.89
C ASP A 11 21.44 -7.95 44.98
N LEU A 12 20.22 -8.04 45.54
CA LEU A 12 19.01 -8.31 44.75
C LEU A 12 18.49 -7.09 43.98
N ILE A 13 18.85 -5.89 44.39
CA ILE A 13 18.49 -4.64 43.70
C ILE A 13 19.50 -4.37 42.57
N LEU A 14 20.78 -4.68 42.76
CA LEU A 14 21.81 -4.61 41.71
C LEU A 14 21.66 -5.68 40.62
N MET A 15 21.07 -6.85 40.93
CA MET A 15 20.82 -7.90 39.93
C MET A 15 19.54 -7.74 39.10
N LYS A 16 18.60 -6.87 39.51
CA LYS A 16 17.42 -6.55 38.68
C LYS A 16 17.69 -5.43 37.68
N ASP A 17 18.62 -4.54 37.97
CA ASP A 17 19.05 -3.49 37.04
C ASP A 17 20.05 -3.97 35.97
N GLN A 18 20.58 -5.20 36.08
CA GLN A 18 21.39 -5.84 35.03
C GLN A 18 20.60 -6.73 34.06
N LYS A 19 19.28 -6.93 34.25
CA LYS A 19 18.44 -7.78 33.39
C LYS A 19 17.48 -7.03 32.46
N GLN A 20 17.70 -5.73 32.29
CA GLN A 20 17.26 -4.96 31.14
C GLN A 20 18.46 -4.24 30.54
N ALA A 21 19.49 -5.00 30.15
CA ALA A 21 20.37 -4.55 29.10
C ALA A 21 19.51 -4.38 27.84
N LYS A 22 18.91 -3.18 27.71
CA LYS A 22 18.53 -2.61 26.43
C LYS A 22 19.79 -2.70 25.58
N LEU A 23 19.89 -3.77 24.79
CA LEU A 23 20.68 -3.77 23.57
C LEU A 23 20.03 -2.72 22.66
N LYS A 24 20.29 -1.45 22.97
CA LYS A 24 20.34 -0.39 21.98
C LYS A 24 21.48 -0.82 21.07
N VAL A 25 21.12 -1.50 19.98
CA VAL A 25 21.99 -1.61 18.82
C VAL A 25 22.14 -0.18 18.34
N GLU A 26 23.15 0.52 18.85
CA GLU A 26 23.61 1.76 18.28
C GLU A 26 24.16 1.40 16.91
N TRP A 27 23.36 1.70 15.88
CA TRP A 27 23.81 1.70 14.50
C TRP A 27 24.89 2.78 14.36
N LYS A 28 26.12 2.45 14.72
CA LYS A 28 27.26 3.27 14.34
C LYS A 28 27.27 3.29 12.82
N ALA A 29 27.28 4.49 12.25
CA ALA A 29 27.68 4.69 10.86
C ALA A 29 29.16 4.31 10.74
N SER A 30 29.47 3.01 10.79
CA SER A 30 30.80 2.48 10.59
C SER A 30 31.03 2.27 9.10
N GLU A 31 32.31 2.38 8.74
CA GLU A 31 32.90 2.08 7.44
C GLU A 31 32.30 0.81 6.81
N LYS A 32 32.28 0.75 5.47
CA LYS A 32 31.77 -0.40 4.71
C LYS A 32 32.42 -1.68 5.24
N ALA A 33 31.63 -2.70 5.55
CA ALA A 33 32.15 -3.99 5.97
C ALA A 33 33.08 -4.58 4.89
N SER A 34 34.21 -5.13 5.32
CA SER A 34 35.11 -5.91 4.47
C SER A 34 34.46 -7.23 4.04
N ASP A 35 34.90 -7.80 2.92
CA ASP A 35 34.41 -9.12 2.44
C ASP A 35 34.56 -10.23 3.51
N LYS A 36 35.57 -10.10 4.38
CA LYS A 36 35.82 -11.02 5.49
C LYS A 36 34.73 -10.90 6.56
N GLU A 37 34.30 -9.69 6.90
CA GLU A 37 33.23 -9.45 7.87
C GLU A 37 31.86 -9.90 7.34
N LEU A 38 31.61 -9.69 6.03
CA LEU A 38 30.43 -10.23 5.37
C LEU A 38 30.38 -11.75 5.39
N THR A 39 31.52 -12.40 5.18
CA THR A 39 31.62 -13.86 5.23
C THR A 39 31.29 -14.38 6.63
N VAL A 40 31.82 -13.72 7.68
CA VAL A 40 31.53 -14.10 9.07
C VAL A 40 30.05 -13.90 9.42
N LEU A 41 29.44 -12.78 8.99
CA LEU A 41 28.00 -12.56 9.17
C LEU A 41 27.19 -13.66 8.48
N LYS A 42 27.55 -13.99 7.23
CA LYS A 42 26.86 -14.98 6.41
C LYS A 42 26.93 -16.39 6.99
N GLN A 43 28.07 -16.79 7.56
CA GLN A 43 28.26 -18.09 8.22
C GLN A 43 27.25 -18.37 9.34
N SER A 44 26.73 -17.33 10.00
CA SER A 44 25.78 -17.50 11.10
C SER A 44 24.37 -17.94 10.68
N TYR A 45 24.01 -17.82 9.40
CA TYR A 45 22.66 -18.11 8.92
C TYR A 45 22.60 -18.85 7.57
N GLU A 46 23.70 -18.92 6.81
CA GLU A 46 23.69 -19.40 5.41
C GLU A 46 23.34 -20.88 5.23
N GLU A 47 23.39 -21.67 6.30
CA GLU A 47 22.89 -23.06 6.30
C GLU A 47 21.36 -23.10 6.18
N PHE A 48 20.66 -22.09 6.70
CA PHE A 48 19.20 -22.08 6.81
C PHE A 48 18.53 -21.03 5.94
N TRP A 49 19.26 -19.97 5.58
CA TRP A 49 18.70 -18.81 4.90
C TRP A 49 19.64 -18.25 3.85
N LYS A 50 19.06 -17.86 2.72
CA LYS A 50 19.69 -16.99 1.73
C LYS A 50 19.07 -15.61 1.80
N VAL A 51 19.94 -14.60 1.89
CA VAL A 51 19.57 -13.18 1.91
C VAL A 51 19.93 -12.56 0.57
N THR A 52 19.02 -11.83 -0.07
CA THR A 52 19.28 -11.15 -1.34
C THR A 52 18.59 -9.80 -1.37
N ASN A 53 19.31 -8.74 -1.75
CA ASN A 53 18.69 -7.45 -2.04
C ASN A 53 18.32 -7.38 -3.51
N CYS A 54 17.07 -7.01 -3.77
CA CYS A 54 16.58 -6.64 -5.08
C CYS A 54 16.34 -5.13 -5.11
N ARG A 55 16.69 -4.50 -6.23
CA ARG A 55 16.44 -3.08 -6.47
C ARG A 55 15.62 -2.93 -7.73
N SER A 56 14.65 -2.02 -7.71
CA SER A 56 14.06 -1.51 -8.94
C SER A 56 14.16 0.00 -8.97
N ARG A 57 14.35 0.55 -10.17
CA ARG A 57 14.18 1.97 -10.46
C ARG A 57 12.94 2.09 -11.34
N SER A 58 11.87 2.63 -10.78
CA SER A 58 10.66 2.95 -11.52
C SER A 58 10.48 4.47 -11.53
N MET A 59 9.63 4.99 -12.43
CA MET A 59 9.24 6.40 -12.36
C MET A 59 8.57 6.78 -11.03
N GLU A 60 8.02 5.79 -10.30
CA GLU A 60 7.41 5.97 -8.98
C GLU A 60 8.45 6.05 -7.85
N TYR A 61 9.65 5.51 -8.06
CA TYR A 61 10.76 5.51 -7.11
C TYR A 61 12.07 5.88 -7.81
N PRO A 62 12.32 7.17 -8.11
CA PRO A 62 13.48 7.61 -8.89
C PRO A 62 14.81 7.29 -8.18
N ASP A 63 14.83 7.30 -6.85
CA ASP A 63 16.00 6.92 -6.04
C ASP A 63 16.16 5.39 -5.89
N GLY A 64 15.12 4.65 -6.30
CA GLY A 64 15.02 3.20 -6.26
C GLY A 64 14.56 2.65 -4.90
N VAL A 65 13.73 1.61 -4.93
CA VAL A 65 13.34 0.86 -3.73
C VAL A 65 14.19 -0.39 -3.65
N ILE A 66 14.70 -0.68 -2.44
CA ILE A 66 15.43 -1.91 -2.14
C ILE A 66 14.54 -2.80 -1.29
N VAL A 67 14.32 -4.01 -1.77
CA VAL A 67 13.57 -5.06 -1.07
C VAL A 67 14.54 -6.19 -0.75
N THR A 68 14.57 -6.61 0.50
CA THR A 68 15.35 -7.75 0.95
C THR A 68 14.49 -9.00 0.93
N SER A 69 14.98 -10.03 0.27
CA SER A 69 14.41 -11.37 0.23
C SER A 69 15.15 -12.28 1.22
N PHE A 70 14.39 -12.93 2.09
CA PHE A 70 14.81 -14.03 2.93
C PHE A 70 14.22 -15.31 2.37
N ILE A 71 15.10 -16.19 1.89
CA ILE A 71 14.74 -17.45 1.23
C ILE A 71 15.19 -18.58 2.14
N SER A 72 14.27 -19.42 2.63
CA SER A 72 14.65 -20.57 3.45
C SER A 72 15.43 -21.59 2.62
N ILE A 73 16.33 -22.32 3.28
CA ILE A 73 17.08 -23.43 2.71
C ILE A 73 16.60 -24.70 3.41
N GLU A 74 16.10 -25.64 2.62
CA GLU A 74 15.62 -26.92 3.10
C GLU A 74 16.78 -27.88 3.38
N SER A 75 16.52 -28.98 4.10
CA SER A 75 17.57 -29.91 4.53
C SER A 75 18.29 -30.63 3.37
N ASP A 76 17.71 -30.65 2.19
CA ASP A 76 18.32 -31.18 0.96
C ASP A 76 19.11 -30.11 0.17
N GLY A 77 19.23 -28.89 0.71
CA GLY A 77 19.91 -27.76 0.09
C GLY A 77 19.07 -27.01 -0.94
N THR A 78 17.80 -27.37 -1.14
CA THR A 78 16.90 -26.64 -2.06
C THR A 78 16.39 -25.34 -1.43
N PHE A 79 16.00 -24.39 -2.27
CA PHE A 79 15.39 -23.14 -1.81
C PHE A 79 13.90 -23.35 -1.53
N GLY A 80 13.50 -23.02 -0.31
CA GLY A 80 12.12 -23.10 0.16
C GLY A 80 11.37 -21.77 0.04
N ALA A 81 10.58 -21.45 1.06
CA ALA A 81 9.73 -20.28 1.06
C ALA A 81 10.54 -18.98 1.04
N THR A 82 10.05 -18.01 0.27
CA THR A 82 10.61 -16.66 0.19
C THR A 82 9.71 -15.66 0.90
N LYS A 83 10.30 -14.83 1.75
CA LYS A 83 9.66 -13.66 2.35
C LYS A 83 10.45 -12.41 2.04
N THR A 84 9.73 -11.35 1.71
CA THR A 84 10.28 -10.10 1.20
C THR A 84 9.85 -8.95 2.07
N PHE A 85 10.77 -8.03 2.32
CA PHE A 85 10.55 -6.85 3.16
C PHE A 85 11.27 -5.64 2.57
N PRO A 86 10.68 -4.43 2.62
CA PRO A 86 11.40 -3.21 2.29
C PRO A 86 12.60 -3.04 3.22
N LEU A 87 13.79 -2.79 2.67
CA LEU A 87 15.01 -2.73 3.48
C LEU A 87 14.96 -1.59 4.52
N HIS A 88 14.34 -0.46 4.19
CA HIS A 88 14.19 0.66 5.12
C HIS A 88 13.30 0.32 6.34
N GLU A 89 12.34 -0.59 6.18
CA GLU A 89 11.53 -1.08 7.30
C GLU A 89 12.32 -2.02 8.20
N LEU A 90 13.26 -2.81 7.63
CA LEU A 90 14.14 -3.70 8.39
C LEU A 90 15.16 -2.94 9.26
N GLU A 91 15.53 -1.73 8.84
CA GLU A 91 16.42 -0.85 9.60
C GLU A 91 15.74 -0.20 10.81
N ASP A 92 14.40 -0.14 10.81
CA ASP A 92 13.62 0.29 11.96
C ASP A 92 13.39 -0.87 12.94
N ASN A 93 14.00 -0.79 14.12
CA ASN A 93 13.85 -1.77 15.20
C ASN A 93 12.39 -2.04 15.61
N LYS A 94 11.43 -1.17 15.27
CA LYS A 94 10.00 -1.39 15.55
C LYS A 94 9.41 -2.59 14.82
N THR A 95 9.89 -2.92 13.62
CA THR A 95 9.32 -4.00 12.78
C THR A 95 9.93 -5.37 13.10
N PHE A 96 11.04 -5.39 13.84
CA PHE A 96 11.86 -6.60 14.08
C PHE A 96 11.06 -7.80 14.61
N GLY A 97 10.16 -7.56 15.58
CA GLY A 97 9.33 -8.62 16.16
C GLY A 97 8.35 -9.23 15.15
N GLU A 98 7.78 -8.41 14.28
CA GLU A 98 6.84 -8.85 13.24
C GLU A 98 7.56 -9.62 12.14
N VAL A 99 8.74 -9.16 11.72
CA VAL A 99 9.59 -9.85 10.74
C VAL A 99 9.96 -11.23 11.26
N LEU A 100 10.42 -11.33 12.51
CA LEU A 100 10.75 -12.60 13.14
C LEU A 100 9.55 -13.55 13.19
N ALA A 101 8.37 -13.05 13.59
CA ALA A 101 7.15 -13.85 13.63
C ALA A 101 6.73 -14.36 12.24
N LYS A 102 6.94 -13.55 11.19
CA LYS A 102 6.66 -13.92 9.79
C LYS A 102 7.65 -14.94 9.22
N LEU A 103 8.90 -14.98 9.68
CA LEU A 103 9.91 -15.92 9.18
C LEU A 103 9.89 -17.26 9.92
N LYS A 104 9.53 -17.25 11.21
CA LYS A 104 9.50 -18.44 12.08
C LYS A 104 8.78 -19.68 11.53
N PRO A 105 7.69 -19.57 10.75
CA PRO A 105 7.02 -20.76 10.19
C PRO A 105 7.78 -21.48 9.06
N PHE A 106 8.79 -20.84 8.47
CA PHE A 106 9.35 -21.25 7.18
C PHE A 106 10.73 -21.93 7.25
N ALA A 107 11.39 -21.91 8.40
CA ALA A 107 12.67 -22.62 8.58
C ALA A 107 12.72 -23.29 9.96
N ARG A 108 13.54 -24.33 10.06
CA ARG A 108 13.72 -25.14 11.30
C ARG A 108 14.20 -24.32 12.50
N SER A 109 14.91 -23.22 12.26
CA SER A 109 15.31 -22.28 13.30
C SER A 109 15.55 -20.89 12.74
N ILE A 110 14.92 -19.89 13.36
CA ILE A 110 15.33 -18.49 13.26
C ILE A 110 15.15 -17.87 14.65
N ASP A 111 16.20 -17.25 15.16
CA ASP A 111 16.21 -16.51 16.41
C ASP A 111 16.51 -15.02 16.14
N ARG A 112 16.62 -14.24 17.23
CA ARG A 112 16.82 -12.80 17.12
C ARG A 112 18.22 -12.50 16.61
N GLU A 113 19.21 -13.26 17.04
CA GLU A 113 20.62 -13.10 16.69
C GLU A 113 20.82 -13.36 15.18
N MET A 114 20.24 -14.44 14.67
CA MET A 114 20.26 -14.80 13.26
C MET A 114 19.54 -13.76 12.41
N LEU A 115 18.34 -13.33 12.79
CA LEU A 115 17.62 -12.28 12.07
C LEU A 115 18.42 -10.96 12.06
N SER A 116 19.04 -10.61 13.19
CA SER A 116 19.89 -9.42 13.27
C SER A 116 21.06 -9.53 12.29
N ALA A 117 21.74 -10.68 12.24
CA ALA A 117 22.84 -10.91 11.29
C ALA A 117 22.38 -10.83 9.83
N MET A 118 21.20 -11.39 9.51
CA MET A 118 20.59 -11.33 8.18
C MET A 118 20.25 -9.88 7.77
N ILE A 119 19.69 -9.08 8.67
CA ILE A 119 19.39 -7.66 8.43
C ILE A 119 20.69 -6.86 8.25
N THR A 120 21.66 -7.03 9.15
CA THR A 120 22.97 -6.36 9.03
C THR A 120 23.64 -6.68 7.70
N TYR A 121 23.63 -7.95 7.29
CA TYR A 121 24.16 -8.36 6.00
C TYR A 121 23.44 -7.66 4.84
N ALA A 122 22.10 -7.58 4.85
CA ALA A 122 21.33 -6.87 3.83
C ALA A 122 21.66 -5.37 3.78
N VAL A 123 21.88 -4.72 4.92
CA VAL A 123 22.30 -3.31 4.97
C VAL A 123 23.69 -3.11 4.37
N GLU A 124 24.64 -3.99 4.68
CA GLU A 124 25.99 -3.92 4.12
C GLU A 124 26.00 -4.19 2.60
N LEU A 125 25.19 -5.15 2.11
CA LEU A 125 25.00 -5.35 0.67
C LEU A 125 24.55 -4.06 -0.04
N ARG A 126 23.62 -3.29 0.57
CA ARG A 126 23.22 -1.98 0.03
C ARG A 126 24.39 -1.00 -0.02
N LYS A 127 25.18 -0.88 1.06
CA LYS A 127 26.35 0.03 1.12
C LYS A 127 27.42 -0.31 0.07
N LEU A 128 27.53 -1.58 -0.29
CA LEU A 128 28.43 -2.07 -1.35
C LEU A 128 27.83 -1.97 -2.76
N GLY A 129 26.56 -1.59 -2.89
CA GLY A 129 25.87 -1.54 -4.17
C GLY A 129 25.58 -2.93 -4.76
N GLN A 130 25.55 -3.97 -3.92
CA GLN A 130 25.27 -5.34 -4.32
C GLN A 130 23.77 -5.61 -4.24
N PHE A 131 23.10 -5.50 -5.39
CA PHE A 131 21.69 -5.80 -5.54
C PHE A 131 21.42 -6.45 -6.90
N ARG A 132 20.38 -7.27 -6.96
CA ARG A 132 19.79 -7.76 -8.21
C ARG A 132 18.82 -6.69 -8.73
N GLU A 133 19.08 -6.14 -9.90
CA GLU A 133 18.11 -5.25 -10.56
C GLU A 133 16.89 -6.08 -11.03
N ILE A 134 15.70 -5.61 -10.72
CA ILE A 134 14.41 -6.23 -11.05
C ILE A 134 13.46 -5.21 -11.70
N GLY A 135 12.51 -5.69 -12.50
CA GLY A 135 11.48 -4.84 -13.10
C GLY A 135 10.43 -4.39 -12.07
N THR A 136 9.67 -3.35 -12.42
CA THR A 136 8.60 -2.80 -11.56
C THR A 136 7.55 -3.85 -11.18
N GLU A 137 7.18 -4.73 -12.12
CA GLU A 137 6.18 -5.79 -11.86
C GLU A 137 6.67 -6.82 -10.83
N GLU A 138 7.95 -7.18 -10.87
CA GLU A 138 8.57 -8.09 -9.90
C GLU A 138 8.66 -7.39 -8.53
N LEU A 139 9.00 -6.09 -8.50
CA LEU A 139 8.97 -5.29 -7.27
C LEU A 139 7.58 -5.27 -6.63
N ASP A 140 6.54 -5.01 -7.41
CA ASP A 140 5.15 -4.92 -6.95
C ASP A 140 4.68 -6.26 -6.35
N SER A 141 5.05 -7.37 -7.00
CA SER A 141 4.79 -8.73 -6.50
C SER A 141 5.52 -8.98 -5.17
N MET A 142 6.79 -8.58 -5.06
CA MET A 142 7.60 -8.74 -3.85
C MET A 142 7.12 -7.87 -2.69
N LEU A 143 6.47 -6.73 -2.95
CA LEU A 143 5.85 -5.90 -1.91
C LEU A 143 4.47 -6.44 -1.47
N GLY A 144 4.03 -7.57 -2.02
CA GLY A 144 2.79 -8.25 -1.64
C GLY A 144 1.52 -7.41 -1.86
N GLY A 145 1.58 -6.40 -2.74
CA GLY A 145 0.48 -5.47 -2.96
C GLY A 145 0.10 -4.61 -1.74
N ALA A 146 0.88 -4.60 -0.65
CA ALA A 146 0.58 -3.80 0.54
C ALA A 146 0.60 -2.29 0.23
N PHE A 147 1.52 -1.86 -0.65
CA PHE A 147 1.50 -0.53 -1.23
C PHE A 147 0.23 -0.28 -2.05
N ASN A 148 -0.29 -1.28 -2.77
CA ASN A 148 -1.51 -1.12 -3.58
C ASN A 148 -2.77 -0.91 -2.72
N GLN A 149 -2.92 -1.56 -1.56
CA GLN A 149 -4.07 -1.36 -0.67
C GLN A 149 -4.03 -0.02 0.08
N SER A 150 -2.86 0.35 0.62
CA SER A 150 -2.68 1.66 1.26
C SER A 150 -2.86 2.80 0.26
N ASN A 151 -2.29 2.67 -0.95
CA ASN A 151 -2.49 3.64 -2.02
C ASN A 151 -3.94 3.65 -2.53
N ALA A 152 -4.61 2.50 -2.64
CA ALA A 152 -6.02 2.42 -3.01
C ALA A 152 -6.89 3.18 -2.00
N THR A 153 -6.67 2.96 -0.70
CA THR A 153 -7.41 3.66 0.36
C THR A 153 -7.11 5.16 0.37
N SER A 154 -5.84 5.55 0.19
CA SER A 154 -5.43 6.96 0.13
C SER A 154 -6.03 7.70 -1.06
N THR A 155 -5.93 7.13 -2.26
CA THR A 155 -6.51 7.70 -3.49
C THR A 155 -8.04 7.70 -3.46
N HIS A 156 -8.66 6.67 -2.86
CA HIS A 156 -10.10 6.65 -2.65
C HIS A 156 -10.56 7.73 -1.66
N ARG A 157 -9.83 7.94 -0.56
CA ARG A 157 -10.09 9.04 0.37
C ARG A 157 -9.97 10.40 -0.31
N GLN A 158 -8.97 10.59 -1.17
CA GLN A 158 -8.82 11.81 -1.99
C GLN A 158 -10.03 12.00 -2.92
N PHE A 159 -10.50 10.92 -3.56
CA PHE A 159 -11.71 10.95 -4.37
C PHE A 159 -12.93 11.37 -3.56
N GLU A 160 -13.21 10.73 -2.42
CA GLU A 160 -14.35 11.10 -1.58
C GLU A 160 -14.27 12.57 -1.10
N ASN A 161 -13.08 13.05 -0.76
CA ASN A 161 -12.90 14.45 -0.36
C ASN A 161 -13.24 15.41 -1.50
N SER A 162 -12.75 15.16 -2.72
CA SER A 162 -13.08 15.96 -3.91
C SER A 162 -14.58 15.92 -4.21
N VAL A 163 -15.23 14.77 -4.07
CA VAL A 163 -16.69 14.65 -4.24
C VAL A 163 -17.44 15.47 -3.19
N ILE A 164 -16.99 15.48 -1.94
CA ILE A 164 -17.61 16.28 -0.87
C ILE A 164 -17.44 17.78 -1.14
N GLU A 165 -16.24 18.21 -1.53
CA GLU A 165 -15.92 19.62 -1.83
C GLU A 165 -16.73 20.15 -3.03
N GLU A 166 -16.99 19.30 -4.02
CA GLU A 166 -17.67 19.67 -5.27
C GLU A 166 -19.02 18.97 -5.45
N LEU A 167 -19.69 18.62 -4.35
CA LEU A 167 -20.90 17.80 -4.37
C LEU A 167 -22.01 18.37 -5.27
N SER A 168 -22.10 19.70 -5.38
CA SER A 168 -23.04 20.39 -6.27
C SER A 168 -22.86 20.06 -7.76
N ASN A 169 -21.68 19.58 -8.15
CA ASN A 169 -21.36 19.19 -9.53
C ASN A 169 -21.69 17.70 -9.80
N TYR A 170 -22.17 16.96 -8.80
CA TYR A 170 -22.63 15.58 -8.94
C TYR A 170 -24.15 15.55 -9.03
N ALA A 171 -24.66 15.04 -10.15
CA ALA A 171 -26.08 15.03 -10.42
C ALA A 171 -26.79 13.83 -9.77
N SER A 172 -27.94 14.06 -9.18
CA SER A 172 -28.86 12.99 -8.78
C SER A 172 -29.51 12.37 -10.03
N VAL A 173 -29.39 11.03 -10.19
CA VAL A 173 -30.10 10.32 -11.26
C VAL A 173 -31.60 10.37 -11.03
N MET A 174 -32.04 10.30 -9.76
CA MET A 174 -33.45 10.42 -9.39
C MET A 174 -34.08 11.74 -9.86
N ASN A 175 -33.30 12.82 -9.90
CA ASN A 175 -33.75 14.15 -10.33
C ASN A 175 -33.49 14.42 -11.82
N GLY A 176 -32.87 13.49 -12.56
CA GLY A 176 -32.55 13.64 -13.98
C GLY A 176 -31.58 14.78 -14.29
N GLY A 177 -30.85 15.31 -13.30
CA GLY A 177 -30.05 16.53 -13.42
C GLY A 177 -28.67 16.34 -14.07
N TYR A 178 -28.40 15.16 -14.64
CA TYR A 178 -27.09 14.85 -15.20
C TYR A 178 -26.90 15.51 -16.57
N ASP A 179 -25.85 16.32 -16.69
CA ASP A 179 -25.38 16.87 -17.96
C ASP A 179 -23.96 16.36 -18.23
N PRO A 180 -23.73 15.54 -19.28
CA PRO A 180 -22.41 15.02 -19.62
C PRO A 180 -21.32 16.08 -19.84
N LYS A 181 -21.69 17.34 -20.06
CA LYS A 181 -20.75 18.45 -20.27
C LYS A 181 -20.40 19.21 -18.99
N MET A 182 -21.24 19.12 -17.95
CA MET A 182 -21.14 19.95 -16.75
C MET A 182 -20.97 19.11 -15.49
N SER A 183 -21.58 17.94 -15.43
CA SER A 183 -21.57 17.07 -14.25
C SER A 183 -20.26 16.28 -14.16
N PHE A 184 -19.67 16.26 -12.97
CA PHE A 184 -18.49 15.46 -12.68
C PHE A 184 -18.83 13.98 -12.47
N GLY A 185 -20.08 13.69 -12.12
CA GLY A 185 -20.59 12.34 -11.98
C GLY A 185 -22.06 12.33 -11.60
N ILE A 186 -22.51 11.16 -11.19
CA ILE A 186 -23.89 10.90 -10.81
C ILE A 186 -23.98 10.19 -9.46
N LEU A 187 -24.93 10.61 -8.64
CA LEU A 187 -25.36 9.88 -7.45
C LEU A 187 -26.29 8.75 -7.90
N LEU A 188 -25.98 7.51 -7.56
CA LEU A 188 -26.75 6.32 -7.96
C LEU A 188 -27.91 6.08 -6.99
N ASP A 189 -28.79 7.06 -6.89
CA ASP A 189 -29.75 7.20 -5.79
C ASP A 189 -31.14 6.61 -6.07
N THR A 190 -31.39 6.12 -7.29
CA THR A 190 -32.65 5.44 -7.61
C THR A 190 -32.73 4.04 -6.97
N PRO A 191 -33.92 3.55 -6.60
CA PRO A 191 -34.08 2.22 -6.01
C PRO A 191 -33.53 1.08 -6.89
N GLU A 192 -33.60 1.21 -8.21
CA GLU A 192 -33.05 0.23 -9.13
C GLU A 192 -31.51 0.18 -9.07
N LEU A 193 -30.87 1.35 -9.10
CA LEU A 193 -29.41 1.45 -9.09
C LEU A 193 -28.83 1.07 -7.72
N LYS A 194 -29.46 1.49 -6.62
CA LYS A 194 -29.07 1.10 -5.26
C LYS A 194 -29.10 -0.42 -5.08
N ARG A 195 -30.16 -1.09 -5.54
CA ARG A 195 -30.25 -2.56 -5.50
C ARG A 195 -29.16 -3.23 -6.36
N LYS A 196 -28.78 -2.62 -7.48
CA LYS A 196 -27.79 -3.19 -8.39
C LYS A 196 -26.35 -2.98 -7.90
N PHE A 197 -26.02 -1.78 -7.43
CA PHE A 197 -24.64 -1.36 -7.16
C PHE A 197 -24.34 -1.14 -5.68
N GLY A 198 -25.34 -0.88 -4.84
CA GLY A 198 -25.21 -0.59 -3.41
C GLY A 198 -25.70 0.83 -3.08
N ASP A 199 -26.08 1.02 -1.81
CA ASP A 199 -26.73 2.26 -1.34
C ASP A 199 -25.81 3.48 -1.33
N ASN A 200 -24.50 3.26 -1.18
CA ASN A 200 -23.50 4.30 -1.01
C ASN A 200 -22.59 4.42 -2.24
N THR A 201 -23.16 4.38 -3.45
CA THR A 201 -22.36 4.37 -4.68
C THR A 201 -22.51 5.63 -5.52
N ILE A 202 -21.42 5.99 -6.20
CA ILE A 202 -21.34 7.14 -7.11
C ILE A 202 -20.78 6.65 -8.44
N GLY A 203 -21.38 7.11 -9.54
CA GLY A 203 -20.88 6.88 -10.88
C GLY A 203 -20.06 8.07 -11.35
N VAL A 204 -18.82 7.84 -11.79
CA VAL A 204 -17.98 8.90 -12.38
C VAL A 204 -17.45 8.54 -13.75
N THR A 205 -17.28 9.54 -14.60
CA THR A 205 -16.73 9.33 -15.93
C THR A 205 -15.22 9.14 -15.86
N LYS A 206 -14.64 8.62 -16.95
CA LYS A 206 -13.17 8.58 -17.07
C LYS A 206 -12.56 9.98 -17.01
N TYR A 207 -13.23 10.97 -17.60
CA TYR A 207 -12.72 12.34 -17.66
C TYR A 207 -12.50 12.91 -16.26
N THR A 208 -13.49 12.77 -15.39
CA THR A 208 -13.41 13.21 -13.98
C THR A 208 -12.24 12.57 -13.24
N LEU A 209 -12.02 11.27 -13.44
CA LEU A 209 -10.88 10.59 -12.80
C LEU A 209 -9.52 10.99 -13.40
N MET A 210 -9.47 11.30 -14.70
CA MET A 210 -8.26 11.83 -15.32
C MET A 210 -7.93 13.22 -14.77
N GLU A 211 -8.94 14.08 -14.59
CA GLU A 211 -8.78 15.40 -14.00
C GLU A 211 -8.25 15.31 -12.57
N LEU A 212 -8.86 14.47 -11.74
CA LEU A 212 -8.46 14.33 -10.34
C LEU A 212 -7.07 13.69 -10.16
N PHE A 213 -6.75 12.64 -10.93
CA PHE A 213 -5.57 11.81 -10.63
C PHE A 213 -4.42 11.90 -11.63
N VAL A 214 -4.68 12.34 -12.87
CA VAL A 214 -3.67 12.31 -13.93
C VAL A 214 -3.22 13.72 -14.28
N TRP A 215 -4.15 14.60 -14.64
CA TRP A 215 -3.85 15.96 -15.06
C TRP A 215 -3.55 16.88 -13.88
N GLY A 216 -4.26 16.74 -12.75
CA GLY A 216 -4.06 17.62 -11.61
C GLY A 216 -4.21 19.09 -12.01
N GLU A 217 -3.17 19.89 -11.79
CA GLU A 217 -3.13 21.32 -12.14
C GLU A 217 -2.69 21.60 -13.59
N GLU A 218 -2.55 20.58 -14.44
CA GLU A 218 -2.17 20.78 -15.84
C GLU A 218 -3.15 21.73 -16.56
N PRO A 219 -2.64 22.72 -17.32
CA PRO A 219 -3.46 23.65 -18.08
C PRO A 219 -4.44 22.90 -19.00
N PRO A 220 -5.72 23.30 -19.07
CA PRO A 220 -6.74 22.70 -19.95
C PRO A 220 -6.30 22.52 -21.42
N GLU A 221 -5.37 23.35 -21.87
CA GLU A 221 -4.83 23.43 -23.21
C GLU A 221 -3.99 22.20 -23.56
N LEU A 222 -3.40 21.54 -22.56
CA LEU A 222 -2.68 20.26 -22.71
C LEU A 222 -3.63 19.07 -22.74
N ARG A 223 -4.91 19.26 -22.38
CA ARG A 223 -5.94 18.20 -22.36
C ARG A 223 -6.60 17.97 -23.73
N LYS A 224 -6.23 18.75 -24.76
CA LYS A 224 -6.85 18.75 -26.09
C LYS A 224 -6.77 17.41 -26.83
N ASP A 225 -5.78 16.58 -26.50
CA ASP A 225 -5.59 15.25 -27.10
C ASP A 225 -6.28 14.12 -26.33
N TYR A 226 -7.12 14.43 -25.33
CA TYR A 226 -7.86 13.44 -24.58
C TYR A 226 -8.78 12.61 -25.50
N LYS A 227 -8.58 11.29 -25.46
CA LYS A 227 -9.50 10.32 -26.05
C LYS A 227 -10.15 9.52 -24.93
N SER A 228 -11.48 9.49 -24.91
CA SER A 228 -12.25 8.72 -23.91
C SER A 228 -11.84 7.24 -23.84
N ASN A 229 -11.39 6.68 -24.97
CA ASN A 229 -10.92 5.29 -25.06
C ASN A 229 -9.39 5.12 -24.95
N SER A 230 -8.61 6.17 -24.68
CA SER A 230 -7.16 6.03 -24.50
C SER A 230 -6.83 5.15 -23.30
N TYR A 231 -5.72 4.44 -23.37
CA TYR A 231 -5.17 3.75 -22.21
C TYR A 231 -4.31 4.74 -21.41
N ASP A 232 -4.62 4.92 -20.13
CA ASP A 232 -3.76 5.67 -19.20
C ASP A 232 -3.24 4.73 -18.12
N MET A 233 -1.93 4.64 -17.97
CA MET A 233 -1.32 3.67 -17.06
C MET A 233 -1.59 4.02 -15.59
N LYS A 234 -1.51 5.31 -15.22
CA LYS A 234 -1.69 5.77 -13.84
C LYS A 234 -3.13 5.54 -13.38
N LEU A 235 -4.09 5.95 -14.21
CA LEU A 235 -5.50 5.73 -13.91
C LEU A 235 -5.84 4.23 -13.83
N ASN A 236 -5.33 3.41 -14.75
CA ASN A 236 -5.59 1.96 -14.69
C ASN A 236 -5.01 1.32 -13.42
N LYS A 237 -3.84 1.74 -12.96
CA LYS A 237 -3.29 1.27 -11.68
C LYS A 237 -4.21 1.62 -10.51
N ILE A 238 -4.71 2.86 -10.44
CA ILE A 238 -5.65 3.29 -9.40
C ILE A 238 -6.93 2.44 -9.44
N LEU A 239 -7.54 2.29 -10.61
CA LEU A 239 -8.77 1.51 -10.80
C LEU A 239 -8.60 0.04 -10.42
N GLN A 240 -7.45 -0.57 -10.74
CA GLN A 240 -7.15 -1.94 -10.31
C GLN A 240 -6.93 -2.01 -8.79
N GLY A 241 -6.26 -1.02 -8.20
CA GLY A 241 -6.12 -0.90 -6.75
C GLY A 241 -7.48 -0.84 -6.05
N TRP A 242 -8.38 0.01 -6.52
CA TRP A 242 -9.75 0.12 -6.01
C TRP A 242 -10.55 -1.17 -6.19
N LYS A 243 -10.44 -1.82 -7.36
CA LYS A 243 -11.08 -3.12 -7.58
C LYS A 243 -10.60 -4.17 -6.58
N ASN A 244 -9.29 -4.29 -6.39
CA ASN A 244 -8.68 -5.26 -5.48
C ASN A 244 -9.02 -4.97 -4.00
N ALA A 245 -9.27 -3.71 -3.66
CA ALA A 245 -9.74 -3.27 -2.35
C ALA A 245 -11.27 -3.32 -2.18
N ASN A 246 -12.02 -3.81 -3.17
CA ASN A 246 -13.49 -3.80 -3.22
C ASN A 246 -14.14 -2.40 -3.16
N LEU A 247 -13.41 -1.34 -3.49
CA LEU A 247 -13.91 0.03 -3.53
C LEU A 247 -14.56 0.38 -4.89
N LEU A 248 -14.17 -0.36 -5.94
CA LEU A 248 -14.77 -0.24 -7.27
C LEU A 248 -15.81 -1.35 -7.47
N VAL A 249 -17.07 -0.97 -7.63
CA VAL A 249 -18.19 -1.89 -7.84
C VAL A 249 -18.30 -2.26 -9.30
N LYS A 250 -18.15 -3.56 -9.58
CA LYS A 250 -18.34 -4.13 -10.91
C LYS A 250 -19.27 -5.33 -10.82
N LYS A 251 -20.34 -5.34 -11.62
CA LYS A 251 -21.38 -6.37 -11.65
C LYS A 251 -21.44 -7.13 -12.97
N THR A 252 -20.93 -6.56 -14.06
CA THR A 252 -20.86 -7.24 -15.36
C THR A 252 -19.52 -7.98 -15.53
N GLU A 253 -19.55 -9.15 -16.18
CA GLU A 253 -18.36 -9.98 -16.43
C GLU A 253 -17.42 -9.44 -17.52
N TYR A 254 -17.75 -8.28 -18.12
CA TYR A 254 -16.96 -7.68 -19.19
C TYR A 254 -15.58 -7.20 -18.72
N TYR A 255 -14.56 -7.25 -19.58
CA TYR A 255 -13.16 -6.95 -19.19
C TYR A 255 -12.94 -5.51 -18.67
N ARG A 256 -13.71 -4.52 -19.15
CA ARG A 256 -13.55 -3.12 -18.72
C ARG A 256 -14.06 -2.92 -17.30
N LEU A 257 -13.38 -2.06 -16.54
CA LEU A 257 -13.70 -1.76 -15.15
C LEU A 257 -14.87 -0.78 -14.93
N ASN A 258 -15.59 -0.42 -15.99
CA ASN A 258 -16.75 0.47 -15.93
C ASN A 258 -18.05 -0.25 -16.27
N GLU A 259 -19.16 0.36 -15.89
CA GLU A 259 -20.52 -0.17 -16.01
C GLU A 259 -21.37 0.76 -16.89
N TRP A 260 -22.31 0.17 -17.62
CA TRP A 260 -23.33 0.95 -18.32
C TRP A 260 -24.45 1.33 -17.35
N ILE A 261 -24.76 2.62 -17.32
CA ILE A 261 -25.97 3.18 -16.72
C ILE A 261 -26.89 3.58 -17.86
N LYS A 262 -28.11 3.05 -17.85
CA LYS A 262 -29.14 3.36 -18.84
C LYS A 262 -29.93 4.57 -18.36
N ASN A 263 -30.27 5.47 -19.28
CA ASN A 263 -31.07 6.66 -19.03
C ASN A 263 -30.59 7.47 -17.79
N PRO A 264 -29.30 7.87 -17.71
CA PRO A 264 -28.83 8.69 -16.59
C PRO A 264 -29.49 10.07 -16.54
N CYS A 265 -30.00 10.56 -17.67
CA CYS A 265 -30.85 11.74 -17.80
C CYS A 265 -31.70 11.66 -19.08
N ASP A 266 -32.60 12.63 -19.25
CA ASP A 266 -33.43 12.76 -20.44
C ASP A 266 -32.57 12.93 -21.70
N GLY A 267 -32.83 12.10 -22.71
CA GLY A 267 -32.14 12.14 -24.00
C GLY A 267 -30.80 11.38 -24.06
N VAL A 268 -30.30 10.84 -22.94
CA VAL A 268 -29.10 9.99 -22.93
C VAL A 268 -29.50 8.53 -22.76
N GLU A 269 -29.42 7.73 -23.82
CA GLU A 269 -29.83 6.30 -23.77
C GLU A 269 -28.99 5.48 -22.78
N LYS A 270 -27.66 5.66 -22.82
CA LYS A 270 -26.72 4.98 -21.93
C LYS A 270 -25.36 5.66 -21.91
N GLU A 271 -24.69 5.59 -20.77
CA GLU A 271 -23.31 6.06 -20.61
C GLU A 271 -22.50 5.14 -19.68
N ARG A 272 -21.16 5.15 -19.82
CA ARG A 272 -20.26 4.34 -19.00
C ARG A 272 -19.72 5.13 -17.81
N PHE A 273 -19.87 4.54 -16.64
CA PHE A 273 -19.36 5.10 -15.39
C PHE A 273 -18.49 4.07 -14.64
N TYR A 274 -17.46 4.56 -13.97
CA TYR A 274 -16.81 3.82 -12.90
C TYR A 274 -17.68 3.96 -11.65
N ILE A 275 -18.10 2.84 -11.07
CA ILE A 275 -19.01 2.83 -9.92
C ILE A 275 -18.18 2.63 -8.67
N ILE A 276 -18.17 3.61 -7.78
CA ILE A 276 -17.28 3.65 -6.62
C ILE A 276 -18.12 3.67 -5.35
N GLU A 277 -17.78 2.83 -4.39
CA GLU A 277 -18.39 2.82 -3.06
C GLU A 277 -17.83 3.97 -2.22
N CYS A 278 -18.70 4.87 -1.75
CA CYS A 278 -18.36 6.16 -1.15
C CYS A 278 -19.14 6.42 0.15
N PRO A 279 -18.95 5.60 1.20
CA PRO A 279 -19.72 5.73 2.44
C PRO A 279 -19.58 7.11 3.08
N ARG A 280 -18.40 7.75 3.02
CA ARG A 280 -18.20 9.06 3.66
C ARG A 280 -18.97 10.17 2.98
N VAL A 281 -19.15 10.09 1.65
CA VAL A 281 -19.96 11.05 0.90
C VAL A 281 -21.43 10.94 1.32
N TYR A 282 -21.96 9.73 1.45
CA TYR A 282 -23.36 9.53 1.85
C TYR A 282 -23.61 9.87 3.32
N GLU A 283 -22.63 9.65 4.21
CA GLU A 283 -22.69 10.16 5.58
C GLU A 283 -22.73 11.69 5.62
N TYR A 284 -21.96 12.36 4.76
CA TYR A 284 -21.97 13.83 4.63
C TYR A 284 -23.32 14.35 4.13
N ILE A 285 -23.88 13.72 3.10
CA ILE A 285 -25.22 14.03 2.57
C ILE A 285 -26.29 13.86 3.68
N ALA A 286 -26.24 12.76 4.43
CA ALA A 286 -27.22 12.45 5.48
C ALA A 286 -27.20 13.45 6.65
N LYS A 287 -26.05 14.07 6.93
CA LYS A 287 -25.91 15.12 7.96
C LYS A 287 -26.47 16.48 7.51
N GLY A 288 -26.85 16.63 6.24
CA GLY A 288 -27.38 17.89 5.70
C GLY A 288 -26.33 18.96 5.49
N GLU A 289 -25.04 18.61 5.48
CA GLU A 289 -23.92 19.56 5.31
C GLU A 289 -23.67 19.92 3.82
N GLY A 290 -24.39 19.28 2.89
CA GLY A 290 -24.19 19.44 1.43
C GLY A 290 -25.32 20.13 0.65
N VAL A 291 -26.38 20.60 1.31
CA VAL A 291 -27.47 21.31 0.63
C VAL A 291 -27.58 22.69 1.25
N GLY A 292 -27.20 23.72 0.47
CA GLY A 292 -27.53 25.09 0.79
C GLY A 292 -29.02 25.18 1.10
N ARG A 293 -29.35 25.59 2.33
CA ARG A 293 -30.69 26.02 2.69
C ARG A 293 -31.03 27.23 1.82
N ASN A 294 -31.64 26.98 0.68
CA ASN A 294 -32.44 27.99 0.01
C ASN A 294 -33.81 27.96 0.68
N GLU A 295 -33.95 28.82 1.69
CA GLU A 295 -35.23 29.45 2.03
C GLU A 295 -35.72 30.30 0.84
#